data_AF-A0AAE0K2X7-F1
#
_entry.id   AF-A0AAE0K2X7-F1
#
_cell.length_a   1.000
_cell.length_b   1.000
_cell.length_c   1.000
_cell.angle_alpha   90.00
_cell.angle_beta   90.00
_cell.angle_gamma   90.00
#
_symmetry.space_group_name_H-M   'P 1'
#
loop_
_entity.id
_entity.type
_entity.pdbx_description
1 polymer ?
#
loop_
_entity_poly.entity_id
_entity_poly.type
_entity_poly.pdbx_seq_one_letter_code
_entity_poly.pdbx_strand_id
1 'polypeptide(L)'
;MQHNIKGLHCSLLYQLLSEECSTHLLDTVSQASSRDSDSDWSLNDVRKILLDSLASLPYTVCIFIDGLDEISPKDGATELLQLVQTMRNLPNTKLCVSSRRQPQLQHHLGQHPMLRLQDLTAKDIFKVSRASLRLPTAGDKDWALVINHIVDKSDGVFLWVRLVLKSVQSGIDNGDTFEEVQSRLDAFPSDLNGLYKDMWQRLNEDQHVYRQSAALYFKLVLTALDECVFAIHQTLSFTELTAAFHDDLLSRDAPPSADVLRQKCEATVTQVGIRCAGLLEAQETGKTLES
;
A
#
# COMPACT_ATOMS: atom_id res chain seq x y z
N MET A 1 9.12 -0.62 -16.25
CA MET A 1 9.17 -2.11 -16.34
C MET A 1 8.44 -2.75 -15.15
N GLN A 2 7.39 -2.11 -14.63
CA GLN A 2 6.59 -2.59 -13.50
C GLN A 2 5.17 -2.80 -14.01
N HIS A 3 4.49 -3.84 -13.51
CA HIS A 3 3.10 -4.23 -13.86
C HIS A 3 2.88 -4.95 -15.20
N ASN A 4 3.91 -5.59 -15.78
CA ASN A 4 3.76 -6.43 -16.96
C ASN A 4 4.29 -7.85 -16.73
N ILE A 5 3.79 -8.79 -17.53
CA ILE A 5 4.12 -10.21 -17.38
C ILE A 5 5.60 -10.51 -17.64
N LYS A 6 6.25 -9.77 -18.54
CA LYS A 6 7.69 -9.92 -18.80
C LYS A 6 8.51 -9.55 -17.56
N GLY A 7 8.15 -8.46 -16.88
CA GLY A 7 8.75 -8.03 -15.62
C GLY A 7 8.65 -9.10 -14.55
N LEU A 8 7.47 -9.73 -14.38
CA LEU A 8 7.30 -10.84 -13.44
C LEU A 8 8.27 -12.00 -13.72
N HIS A 9 8.36 -12.45 -14.98
CA HIS A 9 9.28 -13.53 -15.37
C HIS A 9 10.74 -13.15 -15.12
N CYS A 10 11.14 -11.95 -15.52
CA CYS A 10 12.50 -11.45 -15.32
C CYS A 10 12.84 -11.32 -13.83
N SER A 11 11.93 -10.80 -13.00
CA SER A 11 12.13 -10.67 -11.56
C SER A 11 12.25 -12.03 -10.87
N LEU A 12 11.38 -12.99 -11.21
CA LEU A 12 11.47 -14.35 -10.65
C LEU A 12 12.77 -15.04 -11.07
N LEU A 13 13.15 -14.94 -12.34
CA LEU A 13 14.39 -15.52 -12.83
C LEU A 13 15.62 -14.87 -12.18
N TYR A 14 15.63 -13.54 -12.08
CA TYR A 14 16.71 -12.81 -11.43
C TYR A 14 16.84 -13.22 -9.96
N GLN A 15 15.75 -13.25 -9.20
CA GLN A 15 15.76 -13.67 -7.79
C GLN A 15 16.23 -15.11 -7.63
N LEU A 16 15.79 -16.01 -8.52
CA LEU A 16 16.24 -17.39 -8.52
C LEU A 16 17.75 -17.48 -8.73
N LEU A 17 18.29 -16.76 -9.73
CA LEU A 17 19.71 -16.75 -10.04
C LEU A 17 20.56 -16.00 -8.99
N SER A 18 20.01 -14.98 -8.32
CA SER A 18 20.73 -14.23 -7.30
C SER A 18 20.90 -15.03 -6.01
N GLU A 19 19.90 -15.83 -5.66
CA GLU A 19 19.93 -16.71 -4.49
C GLU A 19 20.68 -18.02 -4.77
N GLU A 20 20.67 -18.51 -6.02
CA GLU A 20 21.33 -19.74 -6.44
C GLU A 20 22.42 -19.51 -7.48
N CYS A 21 23.68 -19.54 -7.03
CA CYS A 21 24.85 -19.62 -7.90
C CYS A 21 25.25 -21.08 -8.17
N SER A 22 24.26 -21.93 -8.48
CA SER A 22 24.49 -23.34 -8.79
C SER A 22 24.97 -23.50 -10.23
N THR A 23 25.99 -24.34 -10.46
CA THR A 23 26.55 -24.62 -11.80
C THR A 23 25.49 -25.15 -12.78
N HIS A 24 24.47 -25.83 -12.27
CA HIS A 24 23.34 -26.33 -13.05
C HIS A 24 22.48 -25.23 -13.69
N LEU A 25 22.27 -24.11 -12.99
CA LEU A 25 21.55 -22.95 -13.52
C LEU A 25 22.39 -22.22 -14.57
N LEU A 26 23.70 -22.14 -14.35
CA LEU A 26 24.65 -21.59 -15.31
C LEU A 26 24.72 -22.44 -16.60
N ASP A 27 24.57 -23.75 -16.54
CA ASP A 27 24.48 -24.62 -17.72
C ASP A 27 23.20 -24.36 -18.53
N THR A 28 22.05 -24.19 -17.86
CA THR A 28 20.77 -23.86 -18.52
C THR A 28 20.80 -22.46 -19.15
N VAL A 29 21.36 -21.47 -18.44
CA VAL A 29 21.49 -20.09 -18.94
C VAL A 29 22.56 -20.00 -20.03
N SER A 30 23.67 -20.73 -19.91
CA SER A 30 24.75 -20.70 -20.90
C SER A 30 24.33 -21.31 -22.25
N GLN A 31 23.48 -22.35 -22.24
CA GLN A 31 22.86 -22.87 -23.47
C GLN A 31 21.98 -21.82 -24.19
N ALA A 32 21.49 -20.82 -23.46
CA ALA A 32 20.71 -19.72 -24.00
C ALA A 32 21.54 -18.45 -24.30
N SER A 33 22.80 -18.40 -23.84
CA SER A 33 23.68 -17.23 -23.87
C SER A 33 24.35 -16.91 -25.22
N SER A 34 23.91 -17.50 -26.34
CA SER A 34 24.37 -17.13 -27.69
C SER A 34 23.77 -15.79 -28.19
N ARG A 35 23.27 -14.93 -27.29
CA ARG A 35 22.48 -13.74 -27.60
C ARG A 35 23.03 -12.54 -26.81
N ASP A 36 23.76 -11.68 -27.51
CA ASP A 36 24.59 -10.61 -26.93
C ASP A 36 23.85 -9.27 -26.73
N SER A 37 22.54 -9.17 -26.94
CA SER A 37 21.77 -7.92 -26.71
C SER A 37 20.52 -8.08 -25.85
N ASP A 38 20.19 -7.04 -25.06
CA ASP A 38 19.01 -6.96 -24.17
C ASP A 38 17.68 -7.06 -24.94
N SER A 39 17.69 -6.76 -26.24
CA SER A 39 16.55 -6.93 -27.16
C SER A 39 16.30 -8.36 -27.62
N ASP A 40 17.24 -9.29 -27.43
CA ASP A 40 17.16 -10.64 -28.00
C ASP A 40 16.44 -11.67 -27.11
N TRP A 41 16.14 -11.30 -25.86
CA TRP A 41 15.41 -12.16 -24.93
C TRP A 41 13.90 -11.99 -25.11
N SER A 42 13.29 -12.93 -25.83
CA SER A 42 11.84 -12.99 -25.94
C SER A 42 11.22 -13.45 -24.62
N LEU A 43 9.96 -13.07 -24.36
CA LEU A 43 9.21 -13.53 -23.18
C LEU A 43 9.22 -15.06 -23.06
N ASN A 44 9.14 -15.77 -24.20
CA ASN A 44 9.14 -17.22 -24.24
C ASN A 44 10.49 -17.81 -23.82
N ASP A 45 11.60 -17.16 -24.16
CA ASP A 45 12.93 -17.61 -23.76
C ASP A 45 13.09 -17.48 -22.24
N VAL A 46 12.72 -16.32 -21.67
CA VAL A 46 12.78 -16.08 -20.21
C VAL A 46 11.85 -17.04 -19.47
N ARG A 47 10.63 -17.26 -19.98
CA ARG A 47 9.68 -18.22 -19.42
C ARG A 47 10.24 -19.63 -19.42
N LYS A 48 10.81 -20.08 -20.54
CA LYS A 48 11.38 -21.42 -20.66
C LYS A 48 12.50 -21.61 -19.64
N ILE A 49 13.45 -20.67 -19.57
CA ILE A 49 14.58 -20.77 -18.65
C ILE A 49 14.13 -20.78 -17.20
N LEU A 50 13.17 -19.94 -16.84
CA LEU A 50 12.60 -19.93 -15.49
C LEU A 50 12.01 -21.30 -15.12
N LEU A 51 11.19 -21.88 -16.01
CA LEU A 51 10.54 -23.17 -15.76
C LEU A 51 11.54 -24.32 -15.72
N ASP A 52 12.49 -24.36 -16.65
CA ASP A 52 13.55 -25.39 -16.70
C ASP A 52 14.45 -25.30 -15.46
N SER A 53 14.80 -24.08 -15.05
CA SER A 53 15.57 -23.80 -13.84
C SER A 53 14.84 -24.33 -12.61
N LEU A 54 13.58 -23.94 -12.40
CA LEU A 54 12.76 -24.41 -11.28
C LEU A 54 12.60 -25.93 -11.25
N ALA A 55 12.41 -26.56 -12.41
CA ALA A 55 12.25 -28.00 -12.52
C ALA A 55 13.54 -28.79 -12.20
N SER A 56 14.71 -28.18 -12.43
CA SER A 56 16.01 -28.82 -12.22
C SER A 56 16.49 -28.81 -10.77
N LEU A 57 15.82 -28.06 -9.89
CA LEU A 57 16.30 -27.86 -8.51
C LEU A 57 16.12 -29.14 -7.67
N PRO A 58 17.16 -29.53 -6.91
CA PRO A 58 17.12 -30.74 -6.10
C PRO A 58 16.31 -30.60 -4.81
N TYR A 59 15.83 -29.40 -4.48
CA TYR A 59 15.11 -29.10 -3.25
C TYR A 59 13.81 -28.33 -3.55
N THR A 60 12.93 -28.21 -2.54
CA THR A 60 11.65 -27.52 -2.68
C THR A 60 11.78 -26.00 -2.60
N VAL A 61 11.32 -25.30 -3.65
CA VAL A 61 11.22 -23.84 -3.70
C VAL A 61 9.82 -23.39 -3.32
N CYS A 62 9.71 -22.32 -2.52
CA CYS A 62 8.45 -21.66 -2.24
C CYS A 62 8.47 -20.26 -2.84
N ILE A 63 7.58 -20.02 -3.81
CA ILE A 63 7.47 -18.74 -4.52
C ILE A 63 6.31 -17.95 -3.91
N PHE A 64 6.59 -16.70 -3.56
CA PHE A 64 5.58 -15.74 -3.08
C PHE A 64 5.38 -14.67 -4.16
N ILE A 65 4.14 -14.54 -4.64
CA ILE A 65 3.76 -13.50 -5.60
C ILE A 65 2.78 -12.56 -4.91
N ASP A 66 3.22 -11.35 -4.63
CA ASP A 66 2.39 -10.31 -4.04
C ASP A 66 1.71 -9.48 -5.14
N GLY A 67 0.40 -9.25 -5.03
CA GLY A 67 -0.35 -8.37 -5.93
C GLY A 67 -0.56 -8.92 -7.34
N LEU A 68 -1.08 -10.14 -7.48
CA LEU A 68 -1.34 -10.74 -8.80
C LEU A 68 -2.29 -9.89 -9.68
N ASP A 69 -3.18 -9.13 -9.05
CA ASP A 69 -4.14 -8.26 -9.71
C ASP A 69 -3.55 -6.95 -10.26
N GLU A 70 -2.30 -6.64 -9.93
CA GLU A 70 -1.61 -5.43 -10.42
C GLU A 70 -1.07 -5.59 -11.84
N ILE A 71 -1.00 -6.82 -12.36
CA ILE A 71 -0.57 -7.09 -13.73
C ILE A 71 -1.68 -6.64 -14.69
N SER A 72 -1.29 -5.80 -15.65
CA SER A 72 -2.22 -5.22 -16.61
C SER A 72 -3.05 -6.29 -17.32
N PRO A 73 -4.39 -6.17 -17.37
CA PRO A 73 -5.25 -7.09 -18.12
C PRO A 73 -4.92 -7.14 -19.62
N LYS A 74 -4.33 -6.06 -20.15
CA LYS A 74 -3.88 -5.98 -21.56
C LYS A 74 -2.71 -6.91 -21.86
N ASP A 75 -1.93 -7.26 -20.84
CA ASP A 75 -0.80 -8.20 -20.94
C ASP A 75 -1.24 -9.67 -20.78
N GLY A 76 -2.55 -9.91 -20.67
CA GLY A 76 -3.18 -11.23 -20.71
C GLY A 76 -3.32 -11.88 -19.34
N ALA A 77 -4.47 -11.66 -18.68
CA ALA A 77 -4.83 -12.39 -17.46
C ALA A 77 -4.72 -13.93 -17.64
N THR A 78 -4.99 -14.42 -18.85
CA THR A 78 -4.82 -15.82 -19.23
C THR A 78 -3.37 -16.29 -19.16
N GLU A 79 -2.41 -15.51 -19.65
CA GLU A 79 -0.99 -15.87 -19.61
C GLU A 79 -0.46 -15.92 -18.18
N LEU A 80 -0.92 -15.00 -17.34
CA LEU A 80 -0.58 -15.00 -15.91
C LEU A 80 -1.11 -16.24 -15.20
N LEU A 81 -2.38 -16.59 -15.44
CA LEU A 81 -2.99 -17.80 -14.89
C LEU A 81 -2.31 -19.07 -15.41
N GLN A 82 -1.94 -19.10 -16.69
CA GLN A 82 -1.17 -20.20 -17.27
C GLN A 82 0.21 -20.33 -16.61
N LEU A 83 0.92 -19.22 -16.38
CA LEU A 83 2.21 -19.24 -15.68
C LEU A 83 2.06 -19.84 -14.27
N VAL A 84 1.10 -19.32 -13.50
CA VAL A 84 0.79 -19.79 -12.14
C VAL A 84 0.48 -21.29 -12.14
N GLN A 85 -0.35 -21.74 -13.09
CA GLN A 85 -0.70 -23.16 -13.24
C GLN A 85 0.49 -24.01 -13.67
N THR A 86 1.36 -23.50 -14.55
CA THR A 86 2.56 -24.20 -15.02
C THR A 86 3.55 -24.39 -13.88
N MET A 87 3.86 -23.34 -13.12
CA MET A 87 4.77 -23.39 -11.97
C MET A 87 4.25 -24.32 -10.88
N ARG A 88 2.94 -24.30 -10.60
CA ARG A 88 2.32 -25.21 -9.63
C ARG A 88 2.51 -26.69 -9.99
N ASN A 89 2.52 -27.02 -11.27
CA ASN A 89 2.65 -28.41 -11.73
C ASN A 89 4.11 -28.89 -11.77
N LEU A 90 5.08 -28.01 -11.52
CA LEU A 90 6.48 -28.39 -11.41
C LEU A 90 6.73 -29.21 -10.14
N PRO A 91 7.62 -30.21 -10.20
CA PRO A 91 8.07 -30.89 -9.00
C PRO A 91 8.75 -29.88 -8.07
N ASN A 92 8.73 -30.14 -6.77
CA ASN A 92 9.44 -29.34 -5.77
C ASN A 92 9.07 -27.83 -5.77
N THR A 93 7.91 -27.44 -6.29
CA THR A 93 7.49 -26.03 -6.31
C THR A 93 6.23 -25.82 -5.47
N LYS A 94 6.30 -24.89 -4.53
CA LYS A 94 5.17 -24.37 -3.76
C LYS A 94 4.90 -22.93 -4.16
N LEU A 95 3.63 -22.56 -4.24
CA LEU A 95 3.23 -21.23 -4.65
C LEU A 95 2.26 -20.63 -3.62
N CYS A 96 2.56 -19.42 -3.18
CA CYS A 96 1.70 -18.58 -2.37
C CYS A 96 1.46 -17.27 -3.13
N VAL A 97 0.21 -16.93 -3.38
CA VAL A 97 -0.14 -15.75 -4.18
C VAL A 97 -1.14 -14.90 -3.43
N SER A 98 -0.94 -13.59 -3.43
CA SER A 98 -1.91 -12.61 -2.94
C SER A 98 -2.56 -11.88 -4.13
N SER A 99 -3.83 -11.49 -3.98
CA SER A 99 -4.51 -10.63 -4.93
C SER A 99 -5.73 -9.95 -4.29
N ARG A 100 -6.17 -8.83 -4.87
CA ARG A 100 -7.54 -8.32 -4.63
C ARG A 100 -8.58 -9.31 -5.15
N ARG A 101 -9.81 -9.18 -4.63
CA ARG A 101 -10.96 -9.97 -5.06
C ARG A 101 -11.41 -9.56 -6.46
N GLN A 102 -10.83 -10.17 -7.48
CA GLN A 102 -11.29 -10.06 -8.86
C GLN A 102 -12.04 -11.34 -9.26
N PRO A 103 -13.24 -11.23 -9.88
CA PRO A 103 -14.03 -12.41 -10.25
C PRO A 103 -13.25 -13.43 -11.10
N GLN A 104 -12.38 -12.96 -12.00
CA GLN A 104 -11.57 -13.82 -12.85
C GLN A 104 -10.53 -14.62 -12.05
N LEU A 105 -9.80 -13.98 -11.13
CA LEU A 105 -8.84 -14.66 -10.27
C LEU A 105 -9.54 -15.59 -9.29
N GLN A 106 -10.66 -15.16 -8.71
CA GLN A 106 -11.45 -15.99 -7.80
C GLN A 106 -12.00 -17.25 -8.48
N HIS A 107 -12.42 -17.14 -9.74
CA HIS A 107 -12.90 -18.30 -10.50
C HIS A 107 -11.80 -19.37 -10.68
N HIS A 108 -10.56 -18.96 -10.97
CA HIS A 108 -9.47 -19.89 -11.27
C HIS A 108 -8.69 -20.36 -10.03
N LEU A 109 -8.49 -19.47 -9.05
CA LEU A 109 -7.70 -19.75 -7.85
C LEU A 109 -8.55 -20.13 -6.64
N GLY A 110 -9.86 -19.87 -6.68
CA GLY A 110 -10.78 -20.10 -5.55
C GLY A 110 -10.98 -21.57 -5.17
N GLN A 111 -10.55 -22.49 -6.02
CA GLN A 111 -10.53 -23.94 -5.79
C GLN A 111 -9.34 -24.42 -4.95
N HIS A 112 -8.41 -23.52 -4.60
CA HIS A 112 -7.21 -23.82 -3.81
C HIS A 112 -7.36 -23.36 -2.36
N PRO A 113 -6.48 -23.82 -1.44
CA PRO A 113 -6.44 -23.28 -0.08
C PRO A 113 -6.28 -21.76 -0.11
N MET A 114 -7.20 -21.05 0.53
CA MET A 114 -7.24 -19.59 0.56
C MET A 114 -7.23 -19.08 2.00
N LEU A 115 -6.52 -17.98 2.20
CA LEU A 115 -6.64 -17.16 3.39
C LEU A 115 -7.33 -15.86 3.01
N ARG A 116 -8.42 -15.54 3.70
CA ARG A 116 -9.14 -14.29 3.54
C ARG A 116 -8.71 -13.36 4.66
N LEU A 117 -8.01 -12.28 4.31
CA LEU A 117 -7.43 -11.39 5.32
C LEU A 117 -8.50 -10.84 6.27
N GLN A 118 -9.68 -10.46 5.75
CA GLN A 118 -10.78 -9.93 6.57
C GLN A 118 -11.28 -10.91 7.63
N ASP A 119 -11.28 -12.21 7.33
CA ASP A 119 -11.77 -13.24 8.25
C ASP A 119 -10.75 -13.44 9.40
N LEU A 120 -9.47 -13.15 9.12
CA LEU A 120 -8.38 -13.25 10.09
C LEU A 120 -8.19 -11.99 10.92
N THR A 121 -8.48 -10.80 10.37
CA THR A 121 -8.30 -9.52 11.06
C THR A 121 -9.50 -9.06 11.87
N ALA A 122 -10.69 -9.64 11.65
CA ALA A 122 -11.93 -9.24 12.34
C ALA A 122 -11.80 -9.16 13.87
N LYS A 123 -11.16 -10.16 14.49
CA LYS A 123 -10.96 -10.19 15.96
C LYS A 123 -10.03 -9.09 16.45
N ASP A 124 -8.98 -8.78 15.69
CA ASP A 124 -8.01 -7.77 16.08
C ASP A 124 -8.55 -6.36 15.83
N ILE A 125 -9.29 -6.16 14.74
CA ILE A 125 -10.05 -4.93 14.49
C ILE A 125 -11.04 -4.69 15.64
N PHE A 126 -11.80 -5.70 16.05
CA PHE A 126 -12.71 -5.56 17.20
C PHE A 126 -11.99 -5.09 18.46
N LYS A 127 -10.85 -5.71 18.79
CA LYS A 127 -10.04 -5.33 19.97
C LYS A 127 -9.52 -3.90 19.86
N VAL A 128 -8.96 -3.53 18.71
CA VAL A 128 -8.41 -2.18 18.46
C VAL A 128 -9.53 -1.15 18.54
N SER A 129 -10.66 -1.37 17.86
CA SER A 129 -11.81 -0.46 17.91
C SER A 129 -12.34 -0.27 19.34
N ARG A 130 -12.42 -1.34 20.13
CA ARG A 130 -12.83 -1.26 21.53
C ARG A 130 -11.82 -0.51 22.40
N ALA A 131 -10.52 -0.71 22.17
CA ALA A 131 -9.47 -0.07 22.95
C ALA A 131 -9.29 1.42 22.59
N SER A 132 -9.50 1.78 21.33
CA SER A 132 -9.30 3.15 20.84
C SER A 132 -10.47 4.09 21.14
N LEU A 133 -11.69 3.58 21.30
CA LEU A 133 -12.86 4.40 21.60
C LEU A 133 -13.00 4.64 23.11
N ARG A 134 -13.03 5.90 23.51
CA ARG A 134 -13.40 6.33 24.87
C ARG A 134 -14.92 6.37 24.96
N LEU A 135 -15.52 5.19 25.10
CA LEU A 135 -16.96 5.01 25.13
C LEU A 135 -17.58 5.52 26.45
N PRO A 136 -18.77 6.13 26.41
CA PRO A 136 -19.53 6.44 27.62
C PRO A 136 -19.84 5.18 28.43
N THR A 137 -19.78 5.26 29.76
CA THR A 137 -20.04 4.14 30.68
C THR A 137 -21.52 3.69 30.74
N ALA A 138 -22.43 4.47 30.15
CA ALA A 138 -23.83 4.09 29.98
C ALA A 138 -24.08 3.59 28.56
N GLY A 139 -24.75 2.43 28.41
CA GLY A 139 -25.12 1.89 27.09
C GLY A 139 -24.12 0.92 26.46
N ASP A 140 -23.32 0.19 27.27
CA ASP A 140 -22.29 -0.77 26.79
C ASP A 140 -22.75 -1.74 25.68
N LYS A 141 -24.03 -2.16 25.70
CA LYS A 141 -24.59 -3.05 24.68
C LYS A 141 -24.76 -2.37 23.33
N ASP A 142 -25.09 -1.08 23.33
CA ASP A 142 -25.33 -0.31 22.10
C ASP A 142 -23.98 0.01 21.43
N TRP A 143 -22.97 0.34 22.20
CA TRP A 143 -21.61 0.59 21.68
C TRP A 143 -20.92 -0.66 21.11
N ALA A 144 -21.28 -1.86 21.59
CA ALA A 144 -20.83 -3.10 20.97
C ALA A 144 -21.36 -3.25 19.53
N LEU A 145 -22.56 -2.74 19.23
CA LEU A 145 -23.12 -2.74 17.87
C LEU A 145 -22.33 -1.82 16.94
N VAL A 146 -21.93 -0.64 17.43
CA VAL A 146 -21.07 0.31 16.71
C VAL A 146 -19.74 -0.36 16.35
N ILE A 147 -19.11 -1.05 17.30
CA ILE A 147 -17.84 -1.75 17.05
C ILE A 147 -18.03 -2.88 16.03
N ASN A 148 -19.07 -3.71 16.16
CA ASN A 148 -19.34 -4.77 15.19
C ASN A 148 -19.58 -4.20 13.78
N HIS A 149 -20.29 -3.08 13.68
CA HIS A 149 -20.51 -2.41 12.40
C HIS A 149 -19.18 -1.92 11.79
N ILE A 150 -18.26 -1.40 12.60
CA ILE A 150 -16.91 -1.03 12.15
C ILE A 150 -16.15 -2.26 11.63
N VAL A 151 -16.20 -3.38 12.35
CA VAL A 151 -15.55 -4.64 11.94
C VAL A 151 -16.09 -5.10 10.59
N ASP A 152 -17.42 -5.20 10.46
CA ASP A 152 -18.06 -5.71 9.25
C ASP A 152 -17.80 -4.81 8.03
N LYS A 153 -17.88 -3.49 8.23
CA LYS A 153 -17.74 -2.51 7.15
C LYS A 153 -16.30 -2.26 6.71
N SER A 154 -15.33 -2.59 7.57
CA SER A 154 -13.91 -2.41 7.28
C SER A 154 -13.35 -3.33 6.18
N ASP A 155 -14.03 -4.45 5.90
CA ASP A 155 -13.51 -5.55 5.07
C ASP A 155 -12.05 -5.92 5.39
N GLY A 156 -11.68 -5.87 6.67
CA GLY A 156 -10.35 -6.21 7.16
C GLY A 156 -9.29 -5.11 7.02
N VAL A 157 -9.64 -3.92 6.55
CA VAL A 157 -8.70 -2.84 6.25
C VAL A 157 -8.46 -1.93 7.47
N PHE A 158 -7.32 -2.11 8.14
CA PHE A 158 -6.95 -1.31 9.33
C PHE A 158 -6.88 0.19 9.09
N LEU A 159 -6.47 0.63 7.89
CA LEU A 159 -6.42 2.04 7.56
C LEU A 159 -7.82 2.68 7.56
N TRP A 160 -8.81 1.95 7.02
CA TRP A 160 -10.22 2.36 7.06
C TRP A 160 -10.69 2.47 8.52
N VAL A 161 -10.39 1.45 9.33
CA VAL A 161 -10.72 1.41 10.76
C VAL A 161 -10.14 2.62 11.48
N ARG A 162 -8.85 2.92 11.29
CA ARG A 162 -8.20 4.08 11.93
C ARG A 162 -8.90 5.40 11.59
N LEU A 163 -9.26 5.61 10.32
CA LEU A 163 -9.92 6.84 9.87
C LEU A 163 -11.34 6.96 10.44
N VAL A 164 -12.08 5.85 10.47
CA VAL A 164 -13.44 5.81 11.03
C VAL A 164 -13.43 5.99 12.54
N LEU A 165 -12.53 5.32 13.26
CA LEU A 165 -12.38 5.49 14.71
C LEU A 165 -12.07 6.94 15.09
N LYS A 166 -11.22 7.64 14.32
CA LYS A 166 -10.94 9.07 14.53
C LYS A 166 -12.21 9.92 14.37
N SER A 167 -13.03 9.63 13.37
CA SER A 167 -14.29 10.34 13.15
C SER A 167 -15.33 10.04 14.23
N VAL A 168 -15.47 8.77 14.62
CA VAL A 168 -16.41 8.34 15.67
C VAL A 168 -16.01 8.94 17.01
N GLN A 169 -14.72 8.87 17.38
CA GLN A 169 -14.23 9.48 18.61
C GLN A 169 -14.47 10.99 18.63
N SER A 170 -14.24 11.68 17.51
CA SER A 170 -14.54 13.12 17.42
C SER A 170 -16.04 13.41 17.62
N GLY A 171 -16.93 12.53 17.18
CA GLY A 171 -18.37 12.68 17.44
C GLY A 171 -18.72 12.52 18.90
N ILE A 172 -18.20 11.46 19.52
CA ILE A 172 -18.37 11.22 20.96
C ILE A 172 -17.85 12.40 21.78
N ASP A 173 -16.65 12.91 21.45
CA ASP A 173 -16.04 14.06 22.13
C ASP A 173 -16.88 15.35 21.95
N ASN A 174 -17.63 15.47 20.86
CA ASN A 174 -18.55 16.60 20.59
C ASN A 174 -19.94 16.41 21.21
N GLY A 175 -20.23 15.26 21.82
CA GLY A 175 -21.53 14.96 22.41
C GLY A 175 -22.57 14.40 21.43
N ASP A 176 -22.15 13.86 20.28
CA ASP A 176 -23.05 13.16 19.35
C ASP A 176 -23.83 12.06 20.08
N THR A 177 -25.13 11.97 19.81
CA THR A 177 -26.01 10.88 20.26
C THR A 177 -25.63 9.55 19.59
N PHE A 178 -26.16 8.44 20.11
CA PHE A 178 -25.93 7.12 19.54
C PHE A 178 -26.38 7.05 18.07
N GLU A 179 -27.56 7.59 17.77
CA GLU A 179 -28.13 7.65 16.42
C GLU A 179 -27.28 8.49 15.47
N GLU A 180 -26.72 9.61 15.95
CA GLU A 180 -25.81 10.45 15.16
C GLU A 180 -24.49 9.71 14.85
N VAL A 181 -23.91 9.01 15.83
CA VAL A 181 -22.71 8.19 15.60
C VAL A 181 -23.01 7.06 14.60
N GLN A 182 -24.16 6.40 14.72
CA GLN A 182 -24.57 5.35 13.78
C GLN A 182 -24.77 5.91 12.36
N SER A 183 -25.46 7.04 12.22
CA SER A 183 -25.63 7.72 10.93
C SER A 183 -24.29 8.12 10.32
N ARG A 184 -23.31 8.51 11.16
CA ARG A 184 -21.96 8.84 10.70
C ARG A 184 -21.25 7.61 10.15
N LEU A 185 -21.36 6.46 10.84
CA LEU A 185 -20.85 5.18 10.36
C LEU A 185 -21.51 4.75 9.05
N ASP A 186 -22.82 4.89 8.92
CA ASP A 186 -23.57 4.57 7.71
C ASP A 186 -23.09 5.38 6.50
N ALA A 187 -22.80 6.68 6.71
CA ALA A 187 -22.31 7.58 5.67
C ALA A 187 -20.89 7.25 5.19
N PHE A 188 -20.07 6.56 5.98
CA PHE A 188 -18.73 6.16 5.53
C PHE A 188 -18.82 5.12 4.40
N PRO A 189 -18.12 5.30 3.27
CA PRO A 189 -18.05 4.29 2.23
C PRO A 189 -17.21 3.10 2.70
N SER A 190 -17.55 1.88 2.31
CA SER A 190 -16.83 0.67 2.71
C SER A 190 -15.48 0.49 1.99
N ASP A 191 -15.28 1.15 0.85
CA ASP A 191 -14.03 1.09 0.10
C ASP A 191 -13.12 2.29 0.37
N LEU A 192 -11.80 2.07 0.39
CA LEU A 192 -10.82 3.13 0.61
C LEU A 192 -10.89 4.25 -0.43
N ASN A 193 -11.22 3.94 -1.69
CA ASN A 193 -11.27 4.96 -2.74
C ASN A 193 -12.44 5.92 -2.51
N GLY A 194 -13.62 5.40 -2.18
CA GLY A 194 -14.75 6.18 -1.70
C GLY A 194 -14.36 7.01 -0.49
N LEU A 195 -13.68 6.40 0.49
CA LEU A 195 -13.28 7.08 1.72
C LEU A 195 -12.38 8.30 1.44
N TYR A 196 -11.38 8.12 0.57
CA TYR A 196 -10.51 9.22 0.16
C TYR A 196 -11.24 10.30 -0.62
N LYS A 197 -12.18 9.92 -1.50
CA LYS A 197 -13.03 10.90 -2.21
C LYS A 197 -13.84 11.72 -1.24
N ASP A 198 -14.48 11.09 -0.25
CA ASP A 198 -15.29 11.78 0.75
C ASP A 198 -14.46 12.67 1.66
N MET A 199 -13.24 12.24 2.04
CA MET A 199 -12.29 13.09 2.77
C MET A 199 -11.89 14.30 1.94
N TRP A 200 -11.58 14.08 0.66
CA TRP A 200 -11.19 15.13 -0.27
C TRP A 200 -12.32 16.13 -0.50
N GLN A 201 -13.55 15.66 -0.73
CA GLN A 201 -14.71 16.51 -0.98
C GLN A 201 -15.01 17.43 0.20
N ARG A 202 -14.99 16.89 1.43
CA ARG A 202 -15.25 17.68 2.65
C ARG A 202 -14.34 18.89 2.85
N LEU A 203 -13.09 18.84 2.39
CA LEU A 203 -12.10 19.89 2.66
C LEU A 203 -11.65 20.67 1.42
N ASN A 204 -11.79 20.08 0.23
CA ASN A 204 -11.21 20.63 -1.01
C ASN A 204 -12.22 20.81 -2.15
N GLU A 205 -13.51 20.46 -2.01
CA GLU A 205 -14.45 20.55 -3.14
C GLU A 205 -14.61 22.00 -3.66
N ASP A 206 -14.63 22.99 -2.77
CA ASP A 206 -14.87 24.40 -3.16
C ASP A 206 -13.62 25.31 -3.15
N GLN A 207 -12.42 24.77 -2.87
CA GLN A 207 -11.22 25.57 -2.65
C GLN A 207 -10.09 25.26 -3.65
N HIS A 208 -10.15 25.90 -4.83
CA HIS A 208 -9.13 25.75 -5.88
C HIS A 208 -7.69 25.97 -5.37
N VAL A 209 -7.51 26.95 -4.46
CA VAL A 209 -6.21 27.27 -3.84
C VAL A 209 -5.66 26.09 -3.01
N TYR A 210 -6.53 25.37 -2.30
CA TYR A 210 -6.11 24.23 -1.49
C TYR A 210 -5.74 23.03 -2.37
N ARG A 211 -6.52 22.77 -3.43
CA ARG A 211 -6.22 21.71 -4.40
C ARG A 211 -4.86 21.91 -5.05
N GLN A 212 -4.53 23.12 -5.48
CA GLN A 212 -3.24 23.42 -6.09
C GLN A 212 -2.07 23.18 -5.13
N SER A 213 -2.23 23.63 -3.88
CA SER A 213 -1.21 23.43 -2.84
C SER A 213 -1.04 21.94 -2.49
N ALA A 214 -2.14 21.22 -2.34
CA ALA A 214 -2.15 19.79 -2.07
C ALA A 214 -1.49 18.99 -3.20
N ALA A 215 -1.79 19.31 -4.45
CA ALA A 215 -1.14 18.70 -5.61
C ALA A 215 0.38 18.91 -5.60
N LEU A 216 0.84 20.09 -5.18
CA LEU A 216 2.27 20.38 -5.05
C LEU A 216 2.90 19.56 -3.91
N TYR A 217 2.24 19.47 -2.74
CA TYR A 217 2.71 18.62 -1.64
C TYR A 217 2.81 17.15 -2.07
N PHE A 218 1.77 16.60 -2.70
CA PHE A 218 1.79 15.21 -3.19
C PHE A 218 2.90 15.01 -4.23
N LYS A 219 3.06 15.94 -5.16
CA LYS A 219 4.11 15.83 -6.18
C LYS A 219 5.50 15.77 -5.56
N LEU A 220 5.80 16.64 -4.59
CA LEU A 220 7.10 16.65 -3.93
C LEU A 220 7.37 15.35 -3.16
N VAL A 221 6.38 14.85 -2.43
CA VAL A 221 6.51 13.59 -1.69
C VAL A 221 6.69 12.42 -2.65
N LEU A 222 5.89 12.33 -3.72
CA LEU A 222 6.00 11.26 -4.73
C LEU A 222 7.35 11.30 -5.45
N THR A 223 7.83 12.49 -5.84
CA THR A 223 9.15 12.64 -6.47
C THR A 223 10.27 12.19 -5.54
N ALA A 224 10.22 12.54 -4.25
CA ALA A 224 11.21 12.05 -3.30
C ALA A 224 11.14 10.53 -3.12
N LEU A 225 9.95 9.93 -3.13
CA LEU A 225 9.79 8.47 -3.05
C LEU A 225 10.36 7.76 -4.30
N ASP A 226 10.13 8.31 -5.49
CA ASP A 226 10.60 7.73 -6.76
C ASP A 226 12.13 7.79 -6.92
N GLU A 227 12.78 8.85 -6.43
CA GLU A 227 14.24 8.96 -6.45
C GLU A 227 14.93 8.06 -5.39
N CYS A 228 14.19 7.58 -4.39
CA CYS A 228 14.71 6.88 -3.22
C CYS A 228 14.73 5.33 -3.31
N VAL A 229 14.74 4.74 -4.52
CA VAL A 229 14.74 3.27 -4.73
C VAL A 229 15.91 2.52 -4.03
N PHE A 230 16.93 3.21 -3.52
CA PHE A 230 18.11 2.60 -2.87
C PHE A 230 18.32 2.91 -1.38
N ALA A 231 17.47 3.70 -0.70
CA ALA A 231 17.69 4.08 0.70
C ALA A 231 16.54 3.68 1.62
N ILE A 232 16.83 2.80 2.59
CA ILE A 232 15.85 2.07 3.42
C ILE A 232 15.07 2.98 4.39
N HIS A 233 15.46 4.23 4.62
CA HIS A 233 14.67 5.18 5.43
C HIS A 233 15.08 6.62 5.16
N GLN A 234 14.36 7.35 4.31
CA GLN A 234 14.39 8.82 4.34
C GLN A 234 13.00 9.40 4.07
N THR A 235 12.32 9.79 5.15
CA THR A 235 11.14 10.65 5.11
C THR A 235 11.56 12.06 4.73
N LEU A 236 10.84 12.69 3.80
CA LEU A 236 11.03 14.10 3.45
C LEU A 236 10.87 14.96 4.71
N SER A 237 11.91 15.68 5.13
CA SER A 237 11.87 16.47 6.35
C SER A 237 10.98 17.70 6.18
N PHE A 238 10.35 18.16 7.27
CA PHE A 238 9.55 19.39 7.22
C PHE A 238 10.37 20.60 6.83
N THR A 239 11.67 20.62 7.14
CA THR A 239 12.58 21.68 6.73
C THR A 239 12.75 21.74 5.22
N GLU A 240 12.90 20.59 4.55
CA GLU A 240 12.99 20.52 3.08
C GLU A 240 11.65 20.90 2.43
N LEU A 241 10.54 20.39 2.97
CA LEU A 241 9.21 20.74 2.46
C LEU A 241 8.91 22.23 2.65
N THR A 242 9.25 22.80 3.80
CA THR A 242 9.03 24.23 4.09
C THR A 242 9.89 25.11 3.18
N ALA A 243 11.16 24.74 2.97
CA ALA A 243 12.05 25.46 2.07
C ALA A 243 11.54 25.47 0.62
N ALA A 244 10.95 24.37 0.14
CA ALA A 244 10.39 24.27 -1.21
C ALA A 244 9.17 25.19 -1.46
N PHE A 245 8.50 25.68 -0.42
CA PHE A 245 7.31 26.55 -0.54
C PHE A 245 7.56 28.00 -0.11
N HIS A 246 8.75 28.28 0.40
CA HIS A 246 9.14 29.58 0.91
C HIS A 246 10.40 30.02 0.18
N ASP A 247 10.22 30.63 -1.00
CA ASP A 247 11.32 31.21 -1.77
C ASP A 247 12.14 32.20 -0.94
N ASP A 248 11.51 32.84 0.06
CA ASP A 248 12.15 33.71 1.04
C ASP A 248 13.12 32.98 1.97
N LEU A 249 13.08 31.65 2.07
CA LEU A 249 14.06 30.86 2.80
C LEU A 249 15.28 30.49 1.94
N LEU A 250 15.08 30.31 0.62
CA LEU A 250 16.13 29.91 -0.32
C LEU A 250 16.91 31.12 -0.89
N SER A 251 16.31 32.30 -0.88
CA SER A 251 16.87 33.53 -1.50
C SER A 251 17.59 34.47 -0.52
N ARG A 252 17.77 34.07 0.75
CA ARG A 252 18.43 34.92 1.77
C ARG A 252 19.95 34.76 1.75
N ASP A 253 20.65 35.89 1.85
CA ASP A 253 22.12 35.95 1.99
C ASP A 253 22.64 35.36 3.31
N ALA A 254 21.76 35.18 4.31
CA ALA A 254 22.09 34.58 5.60
C ALA A 254 20.99 33.59 6.04
N PRO A 255 21.36 32.44 6.63
CA PRO A 255 20.40 31.44 7.06
C PRO A 255 19.42 32.03 8.09
N PRO A 256 18.13 31.69 8.01
CA PRO A 256 17.13 32.11 8.98
C PRO A 256 17.46 31.59 10.38
N SER A 257 17.00 32.29 11.41
CA SER A 257 17.13 31.81 12.79
C SER A 257 16.33 30.52 12.99
N ALA A 258 16.79 29.68 13.94
CA ALA A 258 16.14 28.42 14.25
C ALA A 258 14.65 28.60 14.62
N ASP A 259 14.30 29.68 15.32
CA ASP A 259 12.93 29.98 15.73
C ASP A 259 12.02 30.30 14.53
N VAL A 260 12.53 31.06 13.55
CA VAL A 260 11.79 31.40 12.32
C VAL A 260 11.57 30.15 11.48
N LEU A 261 12.57 29.27 11.38
CA LEU A 261 12.44 27.98 10.70
C LEU A 261 11.40 27.10 11.39
N ARG A 262 11.45 27.00 12.72
CA ARG A 262 10.50 26.19 13.50
C ARG A 262 9.07 26.67 13.29
N GLN A 263 8.83 27.97 13.41
CA GLN A 263 7.51 28.56 13.23
C GLN A 263 6.96 28.31 11.82
N LYS A 264 7.80 28.44 10.78
CA LYS A 264 7.39 28.13 9.40
C LYS A 264 7.13 26.63 9.21
N CYS A 265 7.94 25.76 9.79
CA CYS A 265 7.70 24.31 9.73
C CYS A 265 6.38 23.92 10.39
N GLU A 266 6.05 24.46 11.56
CA GLU A 266 4.77 24.23 12.26
C GLU A 266 3.57 24.72 11.43
N ALA A 267 3.71 25.88 10.77
CA ALA A 267 2.71 26.38 9.84
C ALA A 267 2.55 25.46 8.63
N THR A 268 3.64 24.98 8.04
CA THR A 268 3.63 24.03 6.91
C THR A 268 2.99 22.71 7.31
N VAL A 269 3.28 22.15 8.48
CA VAL A 269 2.64 20.93 9.02
C VAL A 269 1.11 21.11 9.08
N THR A 270 0.66 22.24 9.64
CA THR A 270 -0.77 22.56 9.76
C THR A 270 -1.41 22.70 8.37
N GLN A 271 -0.75 23.39 7.45
CA GLN A 271 -1.23 23.56 6.07
C GLN A 271 -1.30 22.24 5.32
N VAL A 272 -0.31 21.36 5.48
CA VAL A 272 -0.31 20.01 4.88
C VAL A 272 -1.53 19.23 5.35
N GLY A 273 -1.78 19.19 6.67
CA GLY A 273 -2.94 18.46 7.22
C GLY A 273 -4.28 18.96 6.68
N ILE A 274 -4.47 20.28 6.63
CA ILE A 274 -5.70 20.91 6.12
C ILE A 274 -5.85 20.70 4.61
N ARG A 275 -4.83 21.11 3.84
CA ARG A 275 -4.90 21.15 2.38
C ARG A 275 -4.88 19.75 1.77
N CYS A 276 -4.18 18.79 2.38
CA CYS A 276 -4.16 17.41 1.90
C CYS A 276 -5.33 16.57 2.45
N ALA A 277 -6.27 17.17 3.17
CA ALA A 277 -7.43 16.49 3.76
C ALA A 277 -7.07 15.28 4.65
N GLY A 278 -5.91 15.33 5.32
CA GLY A 278 -5.38 14.21 6.11
C GLY A 278 -4.86 13.02 5.30
N LEU A 279 -4.79 13.11 3.97
CA LEU A 279 -4.15 12.10 3.11
C LEU A 279 -2.62 12.14 3.21
N LEU A 280 -2.08 13.28 3.65
CA LEU A 280 -0.68 13.44 4.02
C LEU A 280 -0.65 13.91 5.49
N GLU A 281 -0.03 13.10 6.34
CA GLU A 281 0.12 13.39 7.77
C GLU A 281 1.58 13.58 8.12
N ALA A 282 1.83 14.50 9.05
CA ALA A 282 3.14 14.74 9.61
C ALA A 282 3.41 13.80 10.79
N GLN A 283 4.57 13.14 10.79
CA GLN A 283 5.00 12.31 11.92
C GLN A 283 6.28 12.87 12.53
N GLU A 284 6.26 13.11 13.85
CA GLU A 284 7.48 13.42 14.61
C GLU A 284 8.33 12.15 14.76
N THR A 285 9.54 12.15 14.21
CA THR A 285 10.53 11.10 14.44
C THR A 285 10.97 11.14 15.90
N GLY A 286 10.36 10.31 16.75
CA GLY A 286 10.68 10.21 18.18
C GLY A 286 9.55 9.74 19.10
N LYS A 287 8.31 9.65 18.63
CA LYS A 287 7.23 8.97 19.35
C LYS A 287 6.94 7.63 18.69
N THR A 288 7.53 6.58 19.25
CA THR A 288 7.12 5.19 19.01
C THR A 288 5.60 5.10 19.23
N LEU A 289 4.88 4.50 18.29
CA LEU A 289 3.48 4.11 18.45
C LEU A 289 3.42 2.99 19.51
N GLU A 290 3.47 3.37 20.78
CA GLU A 290 2.97 2.56 21.88
C GLU A 290 1.74 3.28 22.45
N SER A 291 0.57 2.92 21.93
CA SER A 291 -0.73 3.00 22.61
C SER A 291 -1.78 2.21 21.85
#